data_AF-A0A845X8V9-F1
#
_entry.id   AF-A0A845X8V9-F1
#
_cell.length_a   1.000
_cell.length_b   1.000
_cell.length_c   1.000
_cell.angle_alpha   90.00
_cell.angle_beta   90.00
_cell.angle_gamma   90.00
#
_symmetry.space_group_name_H-M   'P 1'
#
loop_
_entity.id
_entity.type
_entity.pdbx_description
1 polymer ?
#
loop_
_entity_poly.entity_id
_entity_poly.type
_entity_poly.pdbx_seq_one_letter_code
_entity_poly.pdbx_strand_id
1 'polypeptide(L)'
;PPSQAPDAMVVLGRPAGYRGSYQQWKEDNIAPQVVFEIVSPSNTFMEMADKQRFYQQYGVEEMYFYNPKAKNFWGFVDKNGVWEFISDLNLPWVSPLLKIRFELFEDGLDVFYPNGEAFKTLAELVTERDEANAKLERAIAKMKAAGLDFSDL
;
A
#
# COMPACT_ATOMS: atom_id res chain seq x y z
N PRO A 1 -20.93 -7.83 13.18
CA PRO A 1 -20.60 -6.42 12.86
C PRO A 1 -20.41 -6.31 11.36
N PRO A 2 -20.77 -5.18 10.73
CA PRO A 2 -20.49 -4.96 9.31
C PRO A 2 -18.98 -4.99 9.06
N SER A 3 -18.55 -5.51 7.92
CA SER A 3 -17.13 -5.71 7.61
C SER A 3 -16.87 -5.59 6.12
N GLN A 4 -15.70 -5.04 5.77
CA GLN A 4 -15.19 -4.98 4.42
C GLN A 4 -13.69 -5.31 4.46
N ALA A 5 -13.22 -6.03 3.45
CA ALA A 5 -11.80 -6.37 3.28
C ALA A 5 -11.25 -5.59 2.07
N PRO A 6 -10.45 -4.53 2.30
CA PRO A 6 -9.68 -3.89 1.23
C PRO A 6 -8.46 -4.75 0.87
N ASP A 7 -7.91 -4.56 -0.33
CA ASP A 7 -6.66 -5.24 -0.74
C ASP A 7 -5.46 -4.73 0.06
N ALA A 8 -5.44 -3.43 0.34
CA ALA A 8 -4.52 -2.85 1.31
C ALA A 8 -5.19 -1.73 2.09
N MET A 9 -4.77 -1.56 3.35
CA MET A 9 -5.18 -0.45 4.20
C MET A 9 -4.00 0.10 4.98
N VAL A 10 -4.03 1.41 5.23
CA VAL A 10 -3.05 2.10 6.05
C VAL A 10 -3.76 2.69 7.25
N VAL A 11 -3.23 2.39 8.43
CA VAL A 11 -3.73 2.91 9.70
C VAL A 11 -2.60 3.66 10.40
N LEU A 12 -2.72 4.97 10.47
CA LEU A 12 -1.74 5.85 11.09
C LEU A 12 -1.92 5.87 12.61
N GLY A 13 -0.82 6.04 13.35
CA GLY A 13 -0.85 6.13 14.82
C GLY A 13 -1.10 4.80 15.54
N ARG A 14 -1.05 3.66 14.83
CA ARG A 14 -1.16 2.32 15.45
C ARG A 14 0.20 1.64 15.53
N PRO A 15 0.52 0.96 16.65
CA PRO A 15 1.73 0.16 16.74
C PRO A 15 1.68 -1.03 15.76
N ALA A 16 2.87 -1.38 15.24
CA ALA A 16 3.06 -2.60 14.49
C ALA A 16 2.72 -3.81 15.37
N GLY A 17 2.07 -4.81 14.78
CA GLY A 17 1.63 -6.00 15.50
C GLY A 17 0.82 -6.92 14.63
N TYR A 18 0.93 -8.22 14.89
CA TYR A 18 0.14 -9.22 14.18
C TYR A 18 -1.35 -9.09 14.52
N ARG A 19 -2.19 -9.13 13.48
CA ARG A 19 -3.64 -9.09 13.59
C ARG A 19 -4.22 -10.05 12.55
N GLY A 20 -5.13 -10.93 12.96
CA GLY A 20 -5.88 -11.77 12.01
C GLY A 20 -6.88 -10.94 11.18
N SER A 21 -7.43 -9.88 11.78
CA SER A 21 -8.20 -8.84 11.10
C SER A 21 -8.10 -7.53 11.87
N TYR A 22 -8.24 -6.39 11.18
CA TYR A 22 -8.31 -5.09 11.82
C TYR A 22 -9.73 -4.84 12.34
N GLN A 23 -9.87 -4.72 13.65
CA GLN A 23 -11.15 -4.53 14.32
C GLN A 23 -11.14 -3.18 15.03
N GLN A 24 -11.82 -2.17 14.47
CA GLN A 24 -11.76 -0.78 14.96
C GLN A 24 -12.00 -0.68 16.48
N TRP A 25 -12.96 -1.45 17.02
CA TRP A 25 -13.28 -1.46 18.45
C TRP A 25 -12.19 -2.04 19.36
N LYS A 26 -11.20 -2.74 18.80
CA LYS A 26 -9.98 -3.19 19.49
C LYS A 26 -8.79 -2.24 19.28
N GLU A 27 -8.99 -1.20 18.48
CA GLU A 27 -7.94 -0.28 18.01
C GLU A 27 -8.30 1.16 18.35
N ASP A 28 -8.83 1.39 19.55
CA ASP A 28 -9.26 2.69 20.06
C ASP A 28 -10.30 3.40 19.18
N ASN A 29 -11.09 2.62 18.43
CA ASN A 29 -12.04 3.09 17.42
C ASN A 29 -11.40 3.90 16.28
N ILE A 30 -10.12 3.68 16.02
CA ILE A 30 -9.41 4.29 14.89
C ILE A 30 -9.73 3.50 13.62
N ALA A 31 -10.37 4.15 12.65
CA ALA A 31 -10.57 3.59 11.32
C ALA A 31 -9.26 3.56 10.52
N PRO A 32 -9.13 2.70 9.50
CA PRO A 32 -8.11 2.90 8.48
C PRO A 32 -8.32 4.24 7.78
N GLN A 33 -7.28 5.08 7.70
CA GLN A 33 -7.37 6.37 7.03
C GLN A 33 -7.30 6.23 5.52
N VAL A 34 -6.50 5.27 5.01
CA VAL A 34 -6.32 5.06 3.57
C VAL A 34 -6.60 3.61 3.21
N VAL A 35 -7.33 3.39 2.12
CA VAL A 35 -7.60 2.06 1.56
C VAL A 35 -7.28 2.02 0.07
N PHE A 36 -6.87 0.84 -0.38
CA PHE A 36 -6.57 0.52 -1.77
C PHE A 36 -7.35 -0.70 -2.22
N GLU A 37 -7.85 -0.64 -3.45
CA GLU A 37 -8.67 -1.67 -4.07
C GLU A 37 -8.17 -1.91 -5.50
N ILE A 38 -7.88 -3.17 -5.81
CA ILE A 38 -7.50 -3.64 -7.13
C ILE A 38 -8.71 -4.31 -7.76
N VAL A 39 -9.27 -3.66 -8.77
CA VAL A 39 -10.52 -4.12 -9.38
C VAL A 39 -10.25 -5.32 -10.28
N SER A 40 -10.90 -6.43 -9.93
CA SER A 40 -10.87 -7.66 -10.71
C SER A 40 -11.98 -7.68 -11.78
N PRO A 41 -11.83 -8.46 -12.86
CA PRO A 41 -12.86 -8.57 -13.91
C PRO A 41 -14.23 -9.06 -13.41
N SER A 42 -14.27 -9.75 -12.27
CA SER A 42 -15.51 -10.24 -11.66
C SER A 42 -16.23 -9.19 -10.81
N ASN A 43 -15.60 -8.05 -10.50
CA ASN A 43 -16.23 -7.05 -9.66
C ASN A 43 -17.34 -6.30 -10.41
N THR A 44 -18.48 -6.16 -9.74
CA THR A 44 -19.61 -5.43 -10.30
C THR A 44 -19.59 -3.97 -9.89
N PHE A 45 -20.26 -3.12 -10.66
CA PHE A 45 -20.45 -1.71 -10.30
C PHE A 45 -21.12 -1.56 -8.91
N MET A 46 -22.11 -2.38 -8.61
CA MET A 46 -22.81 -2.33 -7.31
C MET A 46 -21.88 -2.69 -6.15
N GLU A 47 -21.04 -3.72 -6.29
CA GLU A 47 -20.04 -4.05 -5.26
C GLU A 47 -19.08 -2.90 -5.00
N MET A 48 -18.65 -2.20 -6.05
CA MET A 48 -17.74 -1.05 -5.91
C MET A 48 -18.43 0.14 -5.24
N ALA A 49 -19.70 0.39 -5.57
CA ALA A 49 -20.49 1.44 -4.94
C ALA A 49 -20.75 1.13 -3.44
N ASP A 50 -21.03 -0.12 -3.11
CA ASP A 50 -21.21 -0.56 -1.73
C ASP A 50 -19.92 -0.44 -0.92
N LYS A 51 -18.77 -0.81 -1.50
CA LYS A 51 -17.43 -0.60 -0.91
C LYS A 51 -17.17 0.88 -0.61
N GLN A 52 -17.40 1.76 -1.60
CA GLN A 52 -17.22 3.20 -1.43
C GLN A 52 -18.08 3.73 -0.28
N ARG A 53 -19.38 3.38 -0.28
CA ARG A 53 -20.29 3.79 0.79
C ARG A 53 -19.85 3.27 2.16
N PHE A 54 -19.40 2.02 2.24
CA PHE A 54 -18.86 1.45 3.47
C PHE A 54 -17.67 2.28 3.96
N TYR A 55 -16.67 2.52 3.12
CA TYR A 55 -15.47 3.27 3.51
C TYR A 55 -15.79 4.70 3.98
N GLN A 56 -16.67 5.41 3.27
CA GLN A 56 -17.13 6.73 3.69
C GLN A 56 -17.84 6.70 5.06
N GLN A 57 -18.69 5.69 5.29
CA GLN A 57 -19.44 5.56 6.54
C GLN A 57 -18.53 5.23 7.74
N TYR A 58 -17.44 4.49 7.52
CA TYR A 58 -16.60 3.95 8.59
C TYR A 58 -15.26 4.68 8.76
N GLY A 59 -15.16 5.92 8.28
CA GLY A 59 -14.07 6.85 8.63
C GLY A 59 -12.80 6.72 7.81
N VAL A 60 -12.87 6.12 6.62
CA VAL A 60 -11.79 6.23 5.63
C VAL A 60 -11.72 7.67 5.13
N GLU A 61 -10.52 8.19 4.94
CA GLU A 61 -10.25 9.56 4.47
C GLU A 61 -9.74 9.58 3.02
N GLU A 62 -9.05 8.52 2.58
CA GLU A 62 -8.63 8.34 1.19
C GLU A 62 -8.92 6.92 0.70
N MET A 63 -9.53 6.78 -0.47
CA MET A 63 -9.73 5.49 -1.11
C MET A 63 -9.30 5.53 -2.56
N TYR A 64 -8.45 4.58 -2.94
CA TYR A 64 -7.87 4.50 -4.28
C TYR A 64 -8.23 3.17 -4.94
N PHE A 65 -8.63 3.25 -6.19
CA PHE A 65 -9.05 2.11 -6.99
C PHE A 65 -8.23 2.06 -8.26
N TYR A 66 -7.79 0.86 -8.62
CA TYR A 66 -7.07 0.63 -9.86
C TYR A 66 -7.56 -0.62 -10.55
N ASN A 67 -7.89 -0.52 -11.84
CA ASN A 67 -8.18 -1.68 -12.67
C ASN A 67 -6.97 -1.96 -13.58
N PRO A 68 -6.18 -3.01 -13.31
CA PRO A 68 -5.00 -3.32 -14.12
C PRO A 68 -5.34 -3.76 -15.55
N LYS A 69 -6.54 -4.30 -15.79
CA LYS A 69 -6.97 -4.72 -17.13
C LYS A 69 -7.33 -3.53 -18.00
N ALA A 70 -8.04 -2.55 -17.44
CA ALA A 70 -8.45 -1.33 -18.15
C ALA A 70 -7.38 -0.22 -18.08
N LYS A 71 -6.37 -0.38 -17.21
CA LYS A 71 -5.35 0.64 -16.89
C LYS A 71 -5.98 1.98 -16.51
N ASN A 72 -7.03 1.95 -15.68
CA ASN A 72 -7.65 3.18 -15.18
C ASN A 72 -7.59 3.25 -13.66
N PHE A 73 -7.48 4.47 -13.18
CA PHE A 73 -7.36 4.83 -11.79
C PHE A 73 -8.48 5.81 -11.42
N TRP A 74 -9.03 5.62 -10.23
CA TRP A 74 -9.91 6.61 -9.63
C TRP A 74 -9.80 6.55 -8.13
N GLY A 75 -10.29 7.58 -7.47
CA GLY A 75 -10.28 7.63 -6.02
C GLY A 75 -11.20 8.68 -5.47
N PHE A 76 -11.25 8.72 -4.14
CA PHE A 76 -11.94 9.75 -3.41
C PHE A 76 -11.08 10.18 -2.23
N VAL A 77 -11.06 11.47 -1.95
CA VAL A 77 -10.40 12.04 -0.77
C VAL A 77 -11.39 12.91 -0.02
N ASP A 78 -11.47 12.73 1.29
CA ASP A 78 -12.24 13.59 2.17
C ASP A 78 -11.46 14.88 2.44
N LYS A 79 -12.07 16.01 2.08
CA LYS A 79 -11.60 17.34 2.44
C LYS A 79 -12.62 18.01 3.35
N ASN A 80 -12.42 17.83 4.65
CA ASN A 80 -13.25 18.43 5.70
C ASN A 80 -14.75 18.06 5.58
N GLY A 81 -15.06 16.79 5.32
CA GLY A 81 -16.42 16.28 5.17
C GLY A 81 -16.97 16.37 3.74
N VAL A 82 -16.15 16.79 2.76
CA VAL A 82 -16.52 16.84 1.35
C VAL A 82 -15.62 15.89 0.57
N TRP A 83 -16.24 14.88 -0.03
CA TRP A 83 -15.55 13.91 -0.87
C TRP A 83 -15.28 14.48 -2.26
N GLU A 84 -14.00 14.62 -2.60
CA GLU A 84 -13.56 14.96 -3.94
C GLU A 84 -13.24 13.70 -4.73
N PHE A 85 -13.79 13.61 -5.95
CA PHE A 85 -13.46 12.54 -6.89
C PHE A 85 -12.14 12.80 -7.59
N ILE A 86 -11.34 11.75 -7.72
CA ILE A 86 -10.06 11.74 -8.41
C ILE A 86 -10.20 10.76 -9.59
N SER A 87 -9.75 11.19 -10.76
CA SER A 87 -9.72 10.39 -11.98
C SER A 87 -8.32 10.41 -12.61
N ASP A 88 -8.14 9.66 -13.70
CA ASP A 88 -6.92 9.70 -14.51
C ASP A 88 -6.52 11.13 -14.93
N LEU A 89 -7.48 12.06 -15.10
CA LEU A 89 -7.20 13.46 -15.45
C LEU A 89 -6.49 14.25 -14.34
N ASN A 90 -6.50 13.73 -13.11
CA ASN A 90 -5.84 14.32 -11.97
C ASN A 90 -4.41 13.79 -11.78
N LEU A 91 -3.96 12.84 -12.60
CA LEU A 91 -2.62 12.29 -12.52
C LEU A 91 -1.57 13.26 -13.11
N PRO A 92 -0.38 13.38 -12.51
CA PRO A 92 0.06 12.65 -11.31
C PRO A 92 -0.64 13.15 -10.04
N TRP A 93 -1.08 12.22 -9.20
CA TRP A 93 -1.78 12.51 -7.95
C TRP A 93 -0.86 12.27 -6.75
N VAL A 94 -0.89 13.14 -5.74
CA VAL A 94 -0.15 12.94 -4.48
C VAL A 94 -1.15 12.79 -3.34
N SER A 95 -1.09 11.65 -2.64
CA SER A 95 -1.90 11.38 -1.45
C SER A 95 -1.66 12.46 -0.38
N PRO A 96 -2.70 13.17 0.10
CA PRO A 96 -2.57 14.13 1.19
C PRO A 96 -2.01 13.57 2.50
N LEU A 97 -2.36 12.35 2.88
CA LEU A 97 -1.94 11.71 4.12
C LEU A 97 -0.60 10.98 3.97
N LEU A 98 -0.45 10.18 2.91
CA LEU A 98 0.73 9.31 2.74
C LEU A 98 1.89 10.01 2.03
N LYS A 99 1.62 11.09 1.30
CA LYS A 99 2.58 11.82 0.45
C LYS A 99 3.23 10.97 -0.66
N ILE A 100 2.67 9.79 -0.95
CA ILE A 100 3.04 8.97 -2.10
C ILE A 100 2.37 9.52 -3.37
N ARG A 101 3.04 9.36 -4.50
CA ARG A 101 2.58 9.87 -5.80
C ARG A 101 2.18 8.72 -6.71
N PHE A 102 1.03 8.85 -7.35
CA PHE A 102 0.52 7.96 -8.38
C PHE A 102 0.73 8.59 -9.75
N GLU A 103 1.16 7.79 -10.71
CA GLU A 103 1.28 8.20 -12.12
C GLU A 103 0.93 7.02 -13.03
N LEU A 104 0.18 7.29 -14.09
CA LEU A 104 -0.26 6.28 -15.04
C LEU A 104 0.60 6.38 -16.31
N PHE A 105 1.30 5.29 -16.62
CA PHE A 105 2.10 5.12 -17.82
C PHE A 105 1.44 4.14 -18.79
N GLU A 106 2.09 3.92 -19.94
CA GLU A 106 1.61 2.97 -20.95
C GLU A 106 1.43 1.56 -20.37
N ASP A 107 2.33 1.13 -19.48
CA ASP A 107 2.32 -0.23 -18.90
C ASP A 107 1.39 -0.37 -17.68
N GLY A 108 1.00 0.74 -17.05
CA GLY A 108 0.11 0.74 -15.90
C GLY A 108 0.38 1.86 -14.90
N LEU A 109 -0.22 1.73 -13.72
CA LEU A 109 -0.07 2.67 -12.61
C LEU A 109 1.20 2.36 -11.82
N ASP A 110 2.07 3.36 -11.70
CA ASP A 110 3.22 3.35 -10.82
C ASP A 110 2.97 4.21 -9.58
N VAL A 111 3.64 3.83 -8.49
CA VAL A 111 3.59 4.52 -7.21
C VAL A 111 5.01 4.94 -6.83
N PHE A 112 5.16 6.16 -6.36
CA PHE A 112 6.45 6.74 -5.97
C PHE A 112 6.42 7.20 -4.52
N TYR A 113 7.53 6.98 -3.82
CA TYR A 113 7.79 7.51 -2.49
C TYR A 113 7.86 9.04 -2.51
N PRO A 114 7.73 9.71 -1.35
CA PRO A 114 7.84 11.17 -1.27
C PRO A 114 9.19 11.73 -1.76
N ASN A 115 10.25 10.91 -1.77
CA ASN A 115 11.57 11.27 -2.28
C ASN A 115 11.69 11.12 -3.83
N GLY A 116 10.64 10.63 -4.50
CA GLY A 116 10.61 10.41 -5.95
C GLY A 116 11.09 9.03 -6.40
N GLU A 117 11.53 8.15 -5.50
CA GLU A 117 11.89 6.77 -5.82
C GLU A 117 10.63 5.94 -6.15
N ALA A 118 10.68 5.10 -7.18
CA ALA A 118 9.58 4.19 -7.50
C ALA A 118 9.44 3.09 -6.45
N PHE A 119 8.19 2.68 -6.19
CA PHE A 119 7.91 1.51 -5.36
C PHE A 119 8.42 0.27 -6.06
N LYS A 120 9.14 -0.57 -5.32
CA LYS A 120 9.64 -1.85 -5.83
C LYS A 120 8.53 -2.88 -5.86
N THR A 121 8.52 -3.67 -6.92
CA THR A 121 7.72 -4.88 -7.01
C THR A 121 8.20 -5.94 -6.01
N LEU A 122 7.34 -6.90 -5.69
CA LEU A 122 7.73 -8.01 -4.84
C LEU A 122 8.91 -8.81 -5.42
N ALA A 123 8.97 -8.95 -6.75
CA ALA A 123 10.06 -9.65 -7.43
C ALA A 123 11.41 -8.92 -7.25
N GLU A 124 11.41 -7.60 -7.36
CA GLU A 124 12.62 -6.78 -7.12
C GLU A 124 13.05 -6.86 -5.66
N LEU A 125 12.11 -6.75 -4.71
CA LEU A 125 12.41 -6.88 -3.27
C LEU A 125 13.00 -8.26 -2.93
N VAL A 126 12.47 -9.33 -3.53
CA VAL A 126 13.00 -10.70 -3.36
C VAL A 126 14.41 -10.80 -3.94
N THR A 127 14.62 -10.25 -5.14
CA THR A 127 15.94 -10.27 -5.79
C THR A 127 16.99 -9.54 -4.95
N GLU A 128 16.69 -8.34 -4.47
CA GLU A 128 17.60 -7.56 -3.61
C GLU A 128 17.92 -8.27 -2.31
N ARG A 129 16.92 -8.90 -1.66
CA ARG A 129 17.12 -9.69 -0.46
C ARG A 129 18.09 -10.84 -0.72
N ASP A 130 17.90 -11.56 -1.82
CA ASP A 130 18.70 -12.73 -2.15
C ASP A 130 20.15 -12.32 -2.50
N GLU A 131 20.33 -11.20 -3.21
CA GLU A 131 21.65 -10.61 -3.47
C GLU A 131 22.35 -10.12 -2.19
N ALA A 132 21.61 -9.47 -1.28
CA ALA A 132 22.14 -9.01 0.00
C ALA A 132 22.60 -10.20 0.87
N ASN A 133 21.80 -11.27 0.92
CA ASN A 133 22.15 -12.50 1.62
C ASN A 133 23.40 -13.14 1.02
N ALA A 134 23.48 -13.28 -0.31
CA ALA A 134 24.66 -13.84 -0.98
C ALA A 134 25.93 -13.00 -0.73
N LYS A 135 25.80 -11.67 -0.68
CA LYS A 135 26.92 -10.78 -0.36
C LYS A 135 27.38 -10.93 1.09
N LEU A 136 26.44 -11.05 2.03
CA LEU A 136 26.73 -11.29 3.44
C LEU A 136 27.46 -12.63 3.63
N GLU A 137 26.96 -13.71 3.02
CA GLU A 137 27.59 -15.02 3.07
C GLU A 137 29.02 -15.01 2.52
N ARG A 138 29.24 -14.33 1.38
CA ARG A 138 30.59 -14.15 0.81
C ARG A 138 31.50 -13.34 1.73
N ALA A 139 30.99 -12.31 2.40
CA ALA A 139 31.76 -11.52 3.35
C ALA A 139 32.16 -12.37 4.57
N ILE A 140 31.22 -13.12 5.14
CA ILE A 140 31.46 -14.04 6.25
C ILE A 140 32.50 -15.11 5.85
N ALA A 141 32.37 -15.71 4.67
CA ALA A 141 33.32 -16.72 4.18
C ALA A 141 34.73 -16.14 4.01
N LYS A 142 34.86 -14.92 3.46
CA LYS A 142 36.16 -14.24 3.34
C LYS A 142 36.76 -13.89 4.69
N MET A 143 35.95 -13.43 5.65
CA MET A 143 36.43 -13.14 7.00
C MET A 143 36.90 -14.40 7.74
N LYS A 144 36.16 -15.51 7.62
CA LYS A 144 36.58 -16.82 8.14
C LYS A 144 37.88 -17.30 7.50
N ALA A 145 38.01 -17.17 6.18
CA ALA A 145 39.24 -17.53 5.47
C ALA A 145 40.44 -16.64 5.86
N ALA A 146 40.19 -15.40 6.29
CA ALA A 146 41.19 -14.49 6.84
C ALA A 146 41.53 -14.76 8.32
N GLY A 147 40.94 -15.79 8.95
CA GLY A 147 41.24 -16.20 10.32
C GLY A 147 40.60 -15.32 11.41
N LEU A 148 39.59 -14.52 11.06
CA LEU A 148 38.80 -13.77 12.03
C LEU A 148 37.73 -14.70 12.64
N ASP A 149 37.89 -15.06 13.91
CA ASP A 149 36.91 -15.81 14.70
C ASP A 149 35.93 -14.85 15.39
N PHE A 150 34.64 -15.20 15.37
CA PHE A 150 33.53 -14.40 15.89
C PHE A 150 32.75 -15.17 16.95
N SER A 151 33.44 -15.99 17.74
CA SER A 151 32.85 -16.70 18.88
C SER A 151 32.23 -15.76 19.94
N ASP A 152 32.45 -14.44 19.86
CA ASP A 152 31.97 -13.42 20.81
C ASP A 152 31.09 -12.29 20.20
N LEU A 153 30.47 -12.47 19.01
CA LEU A 153 29.37 -11.61 18.52
C LEU A 153 28.02 -12.32 18.63
#